data_AF-A0A5K0VK73-F1
#
_entry.id   AF-A0A5K0VK73-F1
#
_cell.length_a   1.000
_cell.length_b   1.000
_cell.length_c   1.000
_cell.angle_alpha   90.00
_cell.angle_beta   90.00
_cell.angle_gamma   90.00
#
_symmetry.space_group_name_H-M   'P 1'
#
loop_
_entity.id
_entity.type
_entity.pdbx_description
1 polymer ?
#
loop_
_entity_poly.entity_id
_entity_poly.type
_entity_poly.pdbx_seq_one_letter_code
_entity_poly.pdbx_strand_id
1 'polypeptide(L)'
;MGGTAAESSCRRTTRRNAGRKNYDENMIDEIMESHLGSVPKKRNRTVADLQKETELEAMIALSLGFPIDALLDEEIRAGVVSELGGREQNDYIVVRNHILCMWRDNVGKYLHKNEIMESVSNEYEGMVRKAYEFLLSNGYINFGVSTSIKAEIPKEATMGSVIVIGSGLAGLAAARQLLSFGFKVVVLEGRKRPGGRVYTKKIGRRGRFGAADLGGSIITGIHANPLGVLARQLSLPLHKVRDKCPLYRPDGSPLDEETDSKIEFIFNRLLDKATQLRQTIGAESAAGISLGSALETFRQLYSVALNVDERQLLDWHLANLEFSNAGLLPQLSLAFWDQDDPYEMGGDHCFLAGGNGRLIDAMCDNVPIFYGKTVDTIKYDSHGVEVIAGGQAFQADMVICTVPLGVLKRRSITFSPELPKRKLDAIDRLGFGLLNKVAMIFPHVFWGEELDTFGCINDDSSRRGEFYLFYCCHMVSGAPVIIALVAGEAAITFESTDPTHSLHRVLSVLR
;
A
#
# COMPACT_ATOMS: atom_id res chain seq x y z
N MET A 1 36.53 36.65 -14.02
CA MET A 1 35.15 36.93 -13.57
C MET A 1 34.23 36.18 -14.53
N GLY A 2 33.75 34.96 -14.30
CA GLY A 2 33.49 34.23 -13.07
C GLY A 2 31.97 34.14 -12.89
N GLY A 3 31.34 33.11 -13.46
CA GLY A 3 29.89 32.87 -13.31
C GLY A 3 29.27 32.03 -14.44
N THR A 4 29.64 30.74 -14.53
CA THR A 4 28.92 29.73 -15.33
C THR A 4 27.79 29.15 -14.49
N ALA A 5 26.55 29.33 -14.92
CA ALA A 5 25.36 28.74 -14.33
C ALA A 5 25.31 27.23 -14.67
N ALA A 6 25.26 26.39 -13.63
CA ALA A 6 25.12 24.94 -13.76
C ALA A 6 23.66 24.57 -14.02
N GLU A 7 23.38 24.07 -15.21
CA GLU A 7 22.12 23.40 -15.59
C GLU A 7 21.98 22.08 -14.81
N SER A 8 20.99 21.98 -13.93
CA SER A 8 20.62 20.72 -13.29
C SER A 8 19.62 19.96 -14.18
N SER A 9 20.15 19.18 -15.12
CA SER A 9 19.35 18.23 -15.89
C SER A 9 18.84 17.13 -14.97
N CYS A 10 17.54 17.13 -14.63
CA CYS A 10 16.87 16.02 -13.98
C CYS A 10 16.75 14.86 -14.99
N ARG A 11 17.77 14.00 -15.03
CA ARG A 11 17.77 12.79 -15.86
C ARG A 11 16.84 11.76 -15.24
N ARG A 12 15.65 11.61 -15.83
CA ARG A 12 14.82 10.42 -15.62
C ARG A 12 15.59 9.19 -16.10
N THR A 13 15.86 8.28 -15.18
CA THR A 13 16.28 6.92 -15.47
C THR A 13 15.15 6.21 -16.21
N THR A 14 15.29 6.11 -17.54
CA THR A 14 14.71 5.01 -18.32
C THR A 14 14.84 3.71 -17.53
N ARG A 15 13.81 2.85 -17.51
CA ARG A 15 13.91 1.43 -17.13
C ARG A 15 15.13 0.83 -17.85
N ARG A 16 16.28 0.92 -17.21
CA ARG A 16 17.47 0.17 -17.55
C ARG A 16 17.28 -1.13 -16.81
N ASN A 17 17.40 -2.24 -17.53
CA ASN A 17 17.86 -3.48 -16.92
C ASN A 17 19.09 -3.14 -16.08
N ALA A 18 18.86 -2.97 -14.78
CA ALA A 18 19.93 -2.77 -13.83
C ALA A 18 20.72 -4.07 -13.85
N GLY A 19 21.94 -4.00 -14.40
CA GLY A 19 22.92 -5.05 -14.21
C GLY A 19 22.98 -5.35 -12.72
N ARG A 20 22.65 -6.60 -12.37
CA ARG A 20 22.59 -7.14 -11.01
C ARG A 20 23.71 -6.58 -10.15
N LYS A 21 23.35 -5.74 -9.18
CA LYS A 21 23.79 -5.96 -7.81
C LYS A 21 22.55 -6.41 -7.06
N ASN A 22 22.34 -7.73 -7.04
CA ASN A 22 21.26 -8.34 -6.28
C ASN A 22 21.45 -7.94 -4.82
N TYR A 23 20.58 -7.08 -4.32
CA TYR A 23 20.25 -7.07 -2.91
C TYR A 23 19.39 -8.31 -2.67
N ASP A 24 19.92 -9.25 -1.90
CA ASP A 24 19.31 -10.55 -1.62
C ASP A 24 18.92 -10.56 -0.15
N GLU A 25 17.62 -10.55 0.15
CA GLU A 25 17.16 -10.66 1.55
C GLU A 25 17.44 -12.05 2.13
N ASN A 26 17.67 -13.08 1.31
CA ASN A 26 18.16 -14.36 1.83
C ASN A 26 19.56 -14.20 2.44
N MET A 27 20.35 -13.18 2.06
CA MET A 27 21.59 -12.87 2.75
C MET A 27 21.33 -12.34 4.16
N ILE A 28 20.23 -11.63 4.42
CA ILE A 28 19.87 -11.19 5.78
C ILE A 28 19.41 -12.39 6.59
N ASP A 29 18.56 -13.26 6.03
CA ASP A 29 18.09 -14.47 6.71
C ASP A 29 19.24 -15.48 6.93
N GLU A 30 20.16 -15.68 5.99
CA GLU A 30 21.36 -16.53 6.13
C GLU A 30 22.40 -15.92 7.09
N ILE A 31 22.58 -14.59 7.10
CA ILE A 31 23.45 -13.92 8.07
C ILE A 31 22.83 -13.99 9.48
N MET A 32 21.50 -13.88 9.61
CA MET A 32 20.76 -14.04 10.86
C MET A 32 20.79 -15.49 11.38
N GLU A 33 20.61 -16.50 10.51
CA GLU A 33 20.76 -17.93 10.88
C GLU A 33 22.19 -18.29 11.27
N SER A 34 23.20 -17.70 10.61
CA SER A 34 24.61 -17.91 10.98
C SER A 34 24.97 -17.32 12.36
N HIS A 35 24.22 -16.32 12.84
CA HIS A 35 24.38 -15.72 14.17
C HIS A 35 23.58 -16.41 15.28
N LEU A 36 22.59 -17.24 14.92
CA LEU A 36 21.78 -18.04 15.86
C LEU A 36 22.50 -19.31 16.38
N GLY A 37 23.70 -19.61 15.86
CA GLY A 37 24.48 -20.79 16.21
C GLY A 37 25.55 -20.63 17.31
N SER A 38 25.71 -19.46 17.93
CA SER A 38 26.66 -19.34 19.05
C SER A 38 26.32 -18.22 20.03
N VAL A 39 26.29 -18.57 21.30
CA VAL A 39 26.25 -17.65 22.44
C VAL A 39 27.33 -16.57 22.26
N PRO A 40 27.02 -15.25 22.27
CA PRO A 40 28.05 -14.24 22.03
C PRO A 40 28.96 -14.13 23.24
N LYS A 41 30.20 -14.64 23.11
CA LYS A 41 31.31 -14.17 23.93
C LYS A 41 31.65 -12.75 23.48
N LYS A 42 31.68 -11.79 24.42
CA LYS A 42 32.13 -10.39 24.22
C LYS A 42 33.39 -10.35 23.35
N ARG A 43 33.23 -10.01 22.06
CA ARG A 43 34.31 -9.81 21.11
C ARG A 43 34.54 -8.30 21.02
N ASN A 44 35.79 -7.85 21.20
CA ASN A 44 36.12 -6.43 21.07
C ASN A 44 35.84 -5.98 19.63
N ARG A 45 34.82 -5.15 19.43
CA ARG A 45 34.41 -4.60 18.13
C ARG A 45 35.44 -3.58 17.65
N THR A 46 35.79 -3.60 16.37
CA THR A 46 36.68 -2.59 15.78
C THR A 46 35.90 -1.34 15.36
N VAL A 47 36.60 -0.21 15.17
CA VAL A 47 35.99 1.04 14.65
C VAL A 47 35.33 0.81 13.28
N ALA A 48 35.93 -0.04 12.44
CA ALA A 48 35.39 -0.39 11.14
C ALA A 48 34.08 -1.19 11.24
N ASP A 49 33.93 -2.04 12.27
CA ASP A 49 32.70 -2.79 12.50
C ASP A 49 31.56 -1.85 12.93
N LEU A 50 31.85 -0.90 13.83
CA LEU A 50 30.88 0.11 14.28
C LEU A 50 30.43 1.02 13.13
N GLN A 51 31.35 1.44 12.27
CA GLN A 51 31.01 2.27 11.10
C GLN A 51 30.06 1.54 10.15
N LYS A 52 30.30 0.25 9.88
CA LYS A 52 29.42 -0.57 9.03
C LYS A 52 28.04 -0.77 9.66
N GLU A 53 27.97 -0.93 10.97
CA GLU A 53 26.71 -1.05 11.71
C GLU A 53 25.89 0.24 11.58
N THR A 54 26.50 1.40 11.82
CA THR A 54 25.85 2.71 11.64
C THR A 54 25.37 2.93 10.19
N GLU A 55 26.17 2.53 9.20
CA GLU A 55 25.78 2.60 7.78
C GLU A 55 24.57 1.70 7.49
N LEU A 56 24.54 0.48 8.02
CA LEU A 56 23.41 -0.43 7.89
C LEU A 56 22.14 0.15 8.53
N GLU A 57 22.25 0.68 9.75
CA GLU A 57 21.13 1.30 10.46
C GLU A 57 20.56 2.50 9.71
N ALA A 58 21.43 3.34 9.13
CA ALA A 58 21.02 4.45 8.29
C ALA A 58 20.26 3.99 7.04
N MET A 59 20.69 2.88 6.41
CA MET A 59 19.97 2.30 5.27
C MET A 59 18.61 1.72 5.65
N ILE A 60 18.50 1.09 6.82
CA ILE A 60 17.21 0.62 7.34
C ILE A 60 16.28 1.81 7.60
N ALA A 61 16.76 2.85 8.30
CA ALA A 61 15.96 4.04 8.56
C ALA A 61 15.51 4.75 7.27
N LEU A 62 16.38 4.80 6.25
CA LEU A 62 16.05 5.30 4.92
C LEU A 62 14.90 4.54 4.29
N SER A 63 14.91 3.21 4.36
CA SER A 63 13.80 2.40 3.85
C SER A 63 12.48 2.76 4.55
N LEU A 64 12.52 3.14 5.82
CA LEU A 64 11.36 3.54 6.63
C LEU A 64 10.91 4.99 6.38
N GLY A 65 11.50 5.67 5.41
CA GLY A 65 11.17 7.04 5.02
C GLY A 65 11.93 8.11 5.80
N PHE A 66 12.93 7.75 6.62
CA PHE A 66 13.73 8.74 7.32
C PHE A 66 14.97 9.14 6.52
N PRO A 67 15.24 10.43 6.30
CA PRO A 67 16.44 10.86 5.59
C PRO A 67 17.72 10.47 6.37
N ILE A 68 18.81 10.26 5.62
CA ILE A 68 20.11 9.80 6.15
C ILE A 68 20.73 10.85 7.07
N ASP A 69 20.66 12.12 6.68
CA ASP A 69 21.42 13.24 7.25
C ASP A 69 20.53 14.42 7.67
N ALA A 70 19.20 14.22 7.65
CA ALA A 70 18.23 15.24 8.03
C ALA A 70 17.19 14.69 9.02
N LEU A 71 16.45 15.62 9.62
CA LEU A 71 15.25 15.31 10.39
C LEU A 71 14.02 15.40 9.49
N LEU A 72 13.01 14.59 9.80
CA LEU A 72 11.67 14.78 9.23
C LEU A 72 11.06 16.10 9.74
N ASP A 73 10.13 16.66 8.96
CA ASP A 73 9.37 17.83 9.41
C ASP A 73 8.58 17.52 10.70
N GLU A 74 8.11 16.28 10.88
CA GLU A 74 7.49 15.83 12.14
C GLU A 74 8.48 15.86 13.31
N GLU A 75 9.73 15.44 13.09
CA GLU A 75 10.80 15.44 14.11
C GLU A 75 11.14 16.88 14.53
N ILE A 76 11.25 17.78 13.55
CA ILE A 76 11.50 19.21 13.80
C ILE A 76 10.35 19.83 14.60
N ARG A 77 9.10 19.58 14.20
CA ARG A 77 7.91 20.08 14.93
C ARG A 77 7.79 19.53 16.34
N ALA A 78 8.25 18.29 16.57
CA ALA A 78 8.27 17.67 17.89
C ALA A 78 9.38 18.21 18.80
N GLY A 79 10.31 19.03 18.28
CA GLY A 79 11.39 19.60 19.08
C GLY A 79 12.36 18.54 19.62
N VAL A 80 12.63 17.49 18.84
CA VAL A 80 13.49 16.38 19.27
C VAL A 80 14.93 16.81 19.54
N VAL A 81 15.37 17.92 18.94
CA VAL A 81 16.65 18.58 19.20
C VAL A 81 16.43 20.07 19.52
N SER A 82 17.40 20.67 20.21
CA SER A 82 17.37 22.09 20.55
C SER A 82 17.87 23.02 19.43
N GLU A 83 18.81 22.53 18.61
CA GLU A 83 19.39 23.27 17.49
C GLU A 83 19.48 22.40 16.22
N LEU A 84 19.18 22.98 15.06
CA LEU A 84 19.26 22.32 13.75
C LEU A 84 20.66 22.45 13.15
N GLY A 85 21.11 21.40 12.46
CA GLY A 85 22.37 21.42 11.69
C GLY A 85 23.65 21.28 12.50
N GLY A 86 23.56 20.82 13.77
CA GLY A 86 24.69 20.65 14.68
C GLY A 86 24.94 19.21 15.11
N ARG A 87 25.87 19.04 16.06
CA ARG A 87 26.23 17.73 16.63
C ARG A 87 25.04 17.02 17.29
N GLU A 88 24.17 17.75 18.00
CA GLU A 88 22.98 17.17 18.65
C GLU A 88 22.07 16.47 17.63
N GLN A 89 21.86 17.08 16.45
CA GLN A 89 21.08 16.49 15.38
C GLN A 89 21.72 15.20 14.84
N ASN A 90 23.02 15.21 14.59
CA ASN A 90 23.73 14.04 14.08
C ASN A 90 23.66 12.89 15.08
N ASP A 91 23.94 13.18 16.36
CA ASP A 91 23.87 12.19 17.44
C ASP A 91 22.43 11.64 17.57
N TYR A 92 21.40 12.50 17.45
CA TYR A 92 20.00 12.09 17.50
C TYR A 92 19.62 11.17 16.34
N ILE A 93 20.06 11.48 15.11
CA ILE A 93 19.78 10.64 13.94
C ILE A 93 20.37 9.25 14.14
N VAL A 94 21.60 9.15 14.65
CA VAL A 94 22.24 7.85 14.96
C VAL A 94 21.42 7.09 16.00
N VAL A 95 21.05 7.71 17.12
CA VAL A 95 20.22 7.08 18.16
C VAL A 95 18.86 6.63 17.61
N ARG A 96 18.18 7.47 16.83
CA ARG A 96 16.88 7.15 16.22
C ARG A 96 17.00 5.96 15.26
N ASN A 97 18.04 5.92 14.44
CA ASN A 97 18.29 4.81 13.50
C ASN A 97 18.56 3.50 14.24
N HIS A 98 19.33 3.56 15.32
CA HIS A 98 19.61 2.42 16.19
C HIS A 98 18.31 1.83 16.77
N ILE A 99 17.43 2.66 17.32
CA ILE A 99 16.14 2.22 17.89
C ILE A 99 15.26 1.56 16.83
N LEU A 100 15.17 2.17 15.64
CA LEU A 100 14.43 1.59 14.52
C LEU A 100 14.98 0.22 14.13
N CYS A 101 16.30 0.09 14.03
CA CYS A 101 16.98 -1.17 13.72
C CYS A 101 16.69 -2.25 14.77
N MET A 102 16.87 -1.93 16.06
CA MET A 102 16.60 -2.85 17.17
C MET A 102 15.17 -3.41 17.12
N TRP A 103 14.17 -2.56 16.83
CA TRP A 103 12.80 -3.05 16.71
C TRP A 103 12.56 -3.86 15.43
N ARG A 104 13.17 -3.47 14.31
CA ARG A 104 13.01 -4.16 13.00
C ARG A 104 13.64 -5.55 12.98
N ASP A 105 14.67 -5.77 13.80
CA ASP A 105 15.29 -7.07 14.03
C ASP A 105 14.25 -8.08 14.54
N ASN A 106 13.49 -7.71 15.57
CA ASN A 106 12.41 -8.54 16.12
C ASN A 106 11.10 -7.77 16.31
N VAL A 107 10.39 -7.59 15.19
CA VAL A 107 9.06 -6.92 15.18
C VAL A 107 7.99 -7.65 15.98
N GLY A 108 8.22 -8.90 16.39
CA GLY A 108 7.32 -9.69 17.22
C GLY A 108 7.38 -9.33 18.70
N LYS A 109 8.46 -8.68 19.15
CA LYS A 109 8.69 -8.29 20.54
C LYS A 109 8.44 -6.80 20.73
N TYR A 110 7.87 -6.43 21.88
CA TYR A 110 7.80 -5.03 22.28
C TYR A 110 9.21 -4.57 22.72
N LEU A 111 9.73 -3.52 22.09
CA LEU A 111 11.01 -2.93 22.43
C LEU A 111 10.84 -1.95 23.59
N HIS A 112 11.39 -2.30 24.76
CA HIS A 112 11.36 -1.40 25.92
C HIS A 112 12.55 -0.44 25.91
N LYS A 113 12.35 0.75 26.49
CA LYS A 113 13.41 1.77 26.61
C LYS A 113 14.68 1.23 27.30
N ASN A 114 14.53 0.40 28.32
CA ASN A 114 15.67 -0.15 29.06
C ASN A 114 16.59 -1.00 28.18
N GLU A 115 16.04 -1.73 27.20
CA GLU A 115 16.83 -2.55 26.29
C GLU A 115 17.72 -1.68 25.38
N ILE A 116 17.22 -0.50 24.99
CA ILE A 116 17.98 0.49 24.21
C ILE A 116 19.11 1.09 25.06
N MET A 117 18.85 1.32 26.36
CA MET A 117 19.87 1.84 27.27
C MET A 117 20.99 0.83 27.57
N GLU A 118 20.82 -0.45 27.24
CA GLU A 118 21.90 -1.46 27.34
C GLU A 118 22.90 -1.36 26.18
N SER A 119 22.49 -0.80 25.03
CA SER A 119 23.32 -0.66 23.82
C SER A 119 23.84 0.77 23.60
N VAL A 120 23.25 1.78 24.25
CA VAL A 120 23.61 3.19 24.09
C VAL A 120 24.24 3.75 25.39
N SER A 121 25.30 4.56 25.25
CA SER A 121 25.95 5.23 26.39
C SER A 121 24.97 6.10 27.18
N ASN A 122 25.06 6.06 28.51
CA ASN A 122 24.20 6.81 29.44
C ASN A 122 24.23 8.33 29.20
N GLU A 123 25.29 8.87 28.60
CA GLU A 123 25.37 10.28 28.23
C GLU A 123 24.29 10.71 27.23
N TYR A 124 23.75 9.77 26.44
CA TYR A 124 22.68 10.00 25.45
C TYR A 124 21.28 9.66 26.00
N GLU A 125 21.09 9.43 27.30
CA GLU A 125 19.79 9.04 27.87
C GLU A 125 18.64 9.99 27.49
N GLY A 126 18.92 11.30 27.53
CA GLY A 126 17.94 12.33 27.16
C GLY A 126 17.51 12.23 25.69
N MET A 127 18.45 11.86 24.81
CA MET A 127 18.24 11.71 23.37
C MET A 127 17.51 10.41 23.06
N VAL A 128 17.89 9.30 23.71
CA VAL A 128 17.17 8.02 23.65
C VAL A 128 15.72 8.22 24.06
N ARG A 129 15.47 8.95 25.16
CA ARG A 129 14.11 9.25 25.62
C ARG A 129 13.29 9.97 24.54
N LYS A 130 13.82 11.07 23.98
CA LYS A 130 13.11 11.85 22.94
C LYS A 130 12.87 11.03 21.67
N ALA A 131 13.87 10.30 21.19
CA ALA A 131 13.76 9.46 20.00
C ALA A 131 12.73 8.33 20.21
N TYR A 132 12.79 7.64 21.35
CA TYR A 132 11.85 6.57 21.69
C TYR A 132 10.40 7.10 21.80
N GLU A 133 10.19 8.21 22.52
CA GLU A 133 8.87 8.84 22.65
C GLU A 133 8.31 9.25 21.28
N PHE A 134 9.14 9.86 20.43
CA PHE A 134 8.76 10.25 19.07
C PHE A 134 8.36 9.03 18.23
N LEU A 135 9.22 8.01 18.17
CA LEU A 135 9.00 6.81 17.37
C LEU A 135 7.77 6.02 17.83
N LEU A 136 7.57 5.88 19.14
CA LEU A 136 6.43 5.18 19.71
C LEU A 136 5.12 5.93 19.45
N SER A 137 5.09 7.24 19.72
CA SER A 137 3.87 8.05 19.59
C SER A 137 3.40 8.19 18.14
N ASN A 138 4.33 8.14 17.18
CA ASN A 138 4.03 8.21 15.75
C ASN A 138 3.90 6.82 15.09
N GLY A 139 4.00 5.72 15.86
CA GLY A 139 3.77 4.36 15.36
C GLY A 139 4.86 3.81 14.45
N TYR A 140 6.11 4.26 14.60
CA TYR A 140 7.26 3.72 13.84
C TYR A 140 7.83 2.43 14.46
N ILE A 141 7.63 2.23 15.76
CA ILE A 141 8.00 1.04 16.53
C ILE A 141 6.81 0.55 17.34
N ASN A 142 6.88 -0.70 17.82
CA ASN A 142 5.92 -1.30 18.74
C ASN A 142 4.46 -1.29 18.27
N PHE A 143 4.22 -1.21 16.97
CA PHE A 143 2.88 -1.31 16.39
C PHE A 143 2.56 -2.73 15.92
N GLY A 144 1.28 -3.03 15.79
CA GLY A 144 0.78 -4.25 15.15
C GLY A 144 0.03 -5.20 16.09
N VAL A 145 0.26 -6.50 15.92
CA VAL A 145 -0.64 -7.57 16.40
C VAL A 145 0.05 -8.71 17.14
N SER A 146 1.36 -8.61 17.40
CA SER A 146 2.06 -9.65 18.16
C SER A 146 1.53 -9.75 19.59
N THR A 147 1.72 -10.92 20.22
CA THR A 147 1.31 -11.16 21.61
C THR A 147 2.04 -10.23 22.59
N SER A 148 3.34 -10.02 22.39
CA SER A 148 4.14 -9.10 23.21
C SER A 148 3.64 -7.66 23.12
N ILE A 149 3.27 -7.19 21.92
CA ILE A 149 2.74 -5.83 21.74
C ILE A 149 1.35 -5.70 22.37
N LYS A 150 0.50 -6.72 22.20
CA LYS A 150 -0.84 -6.74 22.81
C LYS A 150 -0.80 -6.74 24.34
N ALA A 151 0.23 -7.33 24.94
CA ALA A 151 0.39 -7.39 26.39
C ALA A 151 0.62 -6.02 27.05
N GLU A 152 1.16 -5.06 26.29
CA GLU A 152 1.42 -3.69 26.77
C GLU A 152 0.20 -2.77 26.69
N ILE A 153 -0.91 -3.24 26.09
CA ILE A 153 -2.15 -2.45 26.04
C ILE A 153 -2.76 -2.37 27.45
N PRO A 154 -3.00 -1.16 28.00
CA PRO A 154 -3.62 -0.99 29.31
C PRO A 154 -4.98 -1.67 29.39
N LYS A 155 -5.24 -2.38 30.49
CA LYS A 155 -6.53 -3.07 30.73
C LYS A 155 -7.66 -2.09 31.04
N GLU A 156 -7.32 -0.94 31.62
CA GLU A 156 -8.25 0.13 31.95
C GLU A 156 -7.84 1.39 31.21
N ALA A 157 -8.84 2.15 30.75
CA ALA A 157 -8.59 3.41 30.08
C ALA A 157 -8.10 4.45 31.10
N THR A 158 -7.00 5.11 30.77
CA THR A 158 -6.38 6.19 31.56
C THR A 158 -6.55 7.57 30.92
N MET A 159 -7.01 7.60 29.67
CA MET A 159 -7.24 8.81 28.87
C MET A 159 -8.73 8.99 28.55
N GLY A 160 -9.04 9.93 27.65
CA GLY A 160 -10.39 10.17 27.16
C GLY A 160 -10.96 9.03 26.29
N SER A 161 -12.10 9.31 25.68
CA SER A 161 -12.88 8.38 24.86
C SER A 161 -12.87 8.78 23.38
N VAL A 162 -12.80 7.79 22.50
CA VAL A 162 -12.75 8.00 21.05
C VAL A 162 -13.70 7.04 20.33
N ILE A 163 -14.52 7.59 19.43
CA ILE A 163 -15.29 6.82 18.45
C ILE A 163 -14.51 6.76 17.15
N VAL A 164 -14.23 5.56 16.65
CA VAL A 164 -13.65 5.34 15.31
C VAL A 164 -14.75 4.87 14.36
N ILE A 165 -14.94 5.56 13.25
CA ILE A 165 -15.94 5.21 12.24
C ILE A 165 -15.26 4.42 11.11
N GLY A 166 -15.62 3.15 10.99
CA GLY A 166 -15.08 2.19 10.02
C GLY A 166 -14.04 1.25 10.64
N SER A 167 -14.20 -0.05 10.40
CA SER A 167 -13.29 -1.12 10.82
C SER A 167 -12.44 -1.66 9.65
N GLY A 168 -12.08 -0.78 8.72
CA GLY A 168 -11.02 -1.05 7.73
C GLY A 168 -9.62 -0.93 8.36
N LEU A 169 -8.56 -1.20 7.58
CA LEU A 169 -7.17 -1.11 8.08
C LEU A 169 -6.86 0.22 8.78
N ALA A 170 -7.28 1.36 8.22
CA ALA A 170 -7.05 2.68 8.82
C ALA A 170 -7.71 2.82 10.19
N GLY A 171 -8.98 2.45 10.31
CA GLY A 171 -9.72 2.53 11.58
C GLY A 171 -9.20 1.53 12.61
N LEU A 172 -8.86 0.30 12.20
CA LEU A 172 -8.29 -0.71 13.09
C LEU A 172 -6.89 -0.29 13.58
N ALA A 173 -6.03 0.24 12.72
CA ALA A 173 -4.71 0.74 13.11
C ALA A 173 -4.84 1.89 14.13
N ALA A 174 -5.70 2.88 13.84
CA ALA A 174 -5.96 3.98 14.76
C ALA A 174 -6.52 3.50 16.10
N ALA A 175 -7.51 2.60 16.08
CA ALA A 175 -8.11 2.06 17.30
C ALA A 175 -7.09 1.34 18.18
N ARG A 176 -6.22 0.51 17.59
CA ARG A 176 -5.17 -0.21 18.33
C ARG A 176 -4.15 0.73 18.96
N GLN A 177 -3.67 1.73 18.22
CA GLN A 177 -2.73 2.72 18.76
C GLN A 177 -3.36 3.54 19.89
N LEU A 178 -4.61 3.98 19.73
CA LEU A 178 -5.33 4.70 20.78
C LEU A 178 -5.55 3.85 22.04
N LEU A 179 -5.88 2.57 21.87
CA LEU A 179 -5.96 1.62 22.99
C LEU A 179 -4.60 1.50 23.70
N SER A 180 -3.49 1.38 22.96
CA SER A 180 -2.14 1.34 23.57
C SER A 180 -1.76 2.64 24.29
N PHE A 181 -2.33 3.77 23.87
CA PHE A 181 -2.15 5.06 24.55
C PHE A 181 -3.12 5.25 25.73
N GLY A 182 -3.94 4.24 26.06
CA GLY A 182 -4.84 4.27 27.22
C GLY A 182 -6.19 4.95 26.96
N PHE A 183 -6.57 5.24 25.71
CA PHE A 183 -7.90 5.77 25.40
C PHE A 183 -8.97 4.68 25.48
N LYS A 184 -10.19 5.08 25.85
CA LYS A 184 -11.37 4.23 25.72
C LYS A 184 -11.89 4.30 24.28
N VAL A 185 -11.73 3.22 23.52
CA VAL A 185 -12.07 3.22 22.08
C VAL A 185 -13.27 2.33 21.78
N VAL A 186 -14.16 2.80 20.90
CA VAL A 186 -15.16 1.97 20.22
C VAL A 186 -15.11 2.19 18.72
N VAL A 187 -15.31 1.14 17.93
CA VAL A 187 -15.35 1.20 16.46
C VAL A 187 -16.76 0.94 15.97
N LEU A 188 -17.30 1.83 15.12
CA LEU A 188 -18.60 1.67 14.48
C LEU A 188 -18.41 1.23 13.02
N GLU A 189 -18.90 0.04 12.67
CA GLU A 189 -18.79 -0.52 11.33
C GLU A 189 -20.16 -0.69 10.68
N GLY A 190 -20.36 -0.08 9.50
CA GLY A 190 -21.62 -0.17 8.77
C GLY A 190 -21.90 -1.57 8.22
N ARG A 191 -20.88 -2.35 7.88
CA ARG A 191 -21.03 -3.74 7.41
C ARG A 191 -21.22 -4.70 8.58
N LYS A 192 -21.62 -5.94 8.25
CA LYS A 192 -21.65 -7.08 9.19
C LYS A 192 -20.30 -7.81 9.29
N ARG A 193 -19.21 -7.17 8.85
CA ARG A 193 -17.85 -7.73 8.82
C ARG A 193 -16.82 -6.61 8.91
N PRO A 194 -15.60 -6.89 9.41
CA PRO A 194 -14.50 -5.96 9.36
C PRO A 194 -13.80 -5.92 7.99
N GLY A 195 -12.75 -5.11 7.89
CA GLY A 195 -11.79 -5.08 6.78
C GLY A 195 -12.13 -4.08 5.67
N GLY A 196 -13.40 -3.68 5.55
CA GLY A 196 -13.84 -2.73 4.53
C GLY A 196 -13.47 -3.20 3.11
N ARG A 197 -12.50 -2.51 2.50
CA ARG A 197 -11.95 -2.76 1.15
C ARG A 197 -10.87 -3.85 1.12
N VAL A 198 -10.44 -4.38 2.26
CA VAL A 198 -9.73 -5.67 2.34
C VAL A 198 -10.80 -6.72 2.58
N TYR A 199 -10.99 -7.63 1.61
CA TYR A 199 -12.05 -8.62 1.69
C TYR A 199 -11.65 -9.92 1.02
N THR A 200 -11.32 -10.91 1.85
CA THR A 200 -11.15 -12.29 1.44
C THR A 200 -12.48 -13.02 1.56
N LYS A 201 -12.92 -13.65 0.47
CA LYS A 201 -14.08 -14.52 0.46
C LYS A 201 -13.60 -15.97 0.42
N LYS A 202 -14.11 -16.79 1.33
CA LYS A 202 -13.98 -18.25 1.23
C LYS A 202 -14.95 -18.74 0.16
N ILE A 203 -14.42 -19.26 -0.95
CA ILE A 203 -15.19 -19.77 -2.09
C ILE A 203 -15.00 -21.28 -2.21
N GLY A 204 -16.03 -22.00 -2.64
CA GLY A 204 -15.99 -23.46 -2.80
C GLY A 204 -17.23 -24.19 -2.34
N ARG A 205 -17.27 -25.50 -2.57
CA ARG A 205 -18.37 -26.41 -2.22
C ARG A 205 -17.81 -27.80 -1.89
N ARG A 206 -18.60 -28.59 -1.15
CA ARG A 206 -18.31 -30.01 -0.85
C ARG A 206 -16.91 -30.23 -0.24
N GLY A 207 -16.55 -29.42 0.76
CA GLY A 207 -15.28 -29.56 1.49
C GLY A 207 -14.04 -28.99 0.79
N ARG A 208 -14.12 -28.61 -0.49
CA ARG A 208 -13.05 -27.92 -1.20
C ARG A 208 -13.29 -26.43 -1.17
N PHE A 209 -12.44 -25.70 -0.46
CA PHE A 209 -12.54 -24.25 -0.29
C PHE A 209 -11.20 -23.58 -0.56
N GLY A 210 -11.25 -22.43 -1.24
CA GLY A 210 -10.12 -21.54 -1.42
C GLY A 210 -10.42 -20.14 -0.90
N ALA A 211 -9.37 -19.41 -0.55
CA ALA A 211 -9.42 -17.99 -0.22
C ALA A 211 -9.28 -17.15 -1.49
N ALA A 212 -10.21 -16.22 -1.73
CA ALA A 212 -10.15 -15.29 -2.86
C ALA A 212 -10.26 -13.84 -2.38
N ASP A 213 -9.22 -13.04 -2.62
CA ASP A 213 -9.23 -11.61 -2.29
C ASP A 213 -9.97 -10.79 -3.34
N LEU A 214 -11.21 -10.43 -3.00
CA LEU A 214 -12.07 -9.55 -3.78
C LEU A 214 -11.75 -8.06 -3.56
N GLY A 215 -10.99 -7.76 -2.49
CA GLY A 215 -10.49 -6.43 -2.17
C GLY A 215 -8.99 -6.27 -2.49
N GLY A 216 -8.28 -5.51 -1.65
CA GLY A 216 -6.81 -5.43 -1.72
C GLY A 216 -6.17 -6.82 -1.56
N SER A 217 -5.40 -7.24 -2.56
CA SER A 217 -4.87 -8.62 -2.69
C SER A 217 -3.34 -8.72 -2.75
N ILE A 218 -2.64 -7.62 -3.03
CA ILE A 218 -1.18 -7.60 -3.20
C ILE A 218 -0.58 -6.69 -2.13
N ILE A 219 0.51 -7.12 -1.52
CA ILE A 219 1.38 -6.27 -0.71
C ILE A 219 2.49 -5.77 -1.65
N THR A 220 2.47 -4.47 -1.95
CA THR A 220 3.37 -3.84 -2.92
C THR A 220 4.68 -3.43 -2.25
N GLY A 221 5.71 -4.24 -2.43
CA GLY A 221 6.99 -4.07 -1.76
C GLY A 221 6.88 -4.48 -0.30
N ILE A 222 7.78 -5.34 0.14
CA ILE A 222 7.79 -5.84 1.53
C ILE A 222 8.81 -5.12 2.39
N HIS A 223 9.77 -4.41 1.79
CA HIS A 223 10.75 -3.62 2.53
C HIS A 223 10.05 -2.39 3.07
N ALA A 224 10.27 -2.12 4.36
CA ALA A 224 9.64 -1.02 5.10
C ALA A 224 8.10 -1.02 5.17
N ASN A 225 7.43 -1.87 4.42
CA ASN A 225 5.98 -1.92 4.36
C ASN A 225 5.39 -2.39 5.70
N PRO A 226 4.51 -1.62 6.35
CA PRO A 226 3.90 -2.00 7.61
C PRO A 226 3.05 -3.28 7.48
N LEU A 227 2.54 -3.62 6.31
CA LEU A 227 1.84 -4.90 6.09
C LEU A 227 2.81 -6.10 6.12
N GLY A 228 4.05 -5.91 5.67
CA GLY A 228 5.11 -6.92 5.79
C GLY A 228 5.47 -7.21 7.25
N VAL A 229 5.48 -6.16 8.10
CA VAL A 229 5.63 -6.31 9.56
C VAL A 229 4.52 -7.19 10.13
N LEU A 230 3.25 -6.89 9.80
CA LEU A 230 2.12 -7.68 10.30
C LEU A 230 2.21 -9.14 9.83
N ALA A 231 2.62 -9.38 8.58
CA ALA A 231 2.85 -10.72 8.07
C ALA A 231 3.94 -11.46 8.86
N ARG A 232 5.08 -10.81 9.17
CA ARG A 232 6.15 -11.37 10.03
C ARG A 232 5.66 -11.67 11.44
N GLN A 233 4.95 -10.74 12.09
CA GLN A 233 4.39 -10.91 13.44
C GLN A 233 3.42 -12.08 13.54
N LEU A 234 2.72 -12.39 12.44
CA LEU A 234 1.75 -13.48 12.35
C LEU A 234 2.35 -14.76 11.73
N SER A 235 3.63 -14.74 11.36
CA SER A 235 4.32 -15.82 10.63
C SER A 235 3.54 -16.29 9.39
N LEU A 236 3.01 -15.33 8.62
CA LEU A 236 2.21 -15.60 7.43
C LEU A 236 3.14 -15.79 6.21
N PRO A 237 3.01 -16.89 5.46
CA PRO A 237 3.76 -17.08 4.23
C PRO A 237 3.39 -16.01 3.20
N LEU A 238 4.42 -15.40 2.62
CA LEU A 238 4.33 -14.49 1.50
C LEU A 238 4.83 -15.20 0.24
N HIS A 239 4.07 -15.10 -0.83
CA HIS A 239 4.44 -15.64 -2.14
C HIS A 239 4.76 -14.47 -3.07
N LYS A 240 6.02 -14.36 -3.48
CA LYS A 240 6.46 -13.39 -4.49
C LYS A 240 5.65 -13.58 -5.77
N VAL A 241 5.06 -12.49 -6.26
CA VAL A 241 4.44 -12.47 -7.59
C VAL A 241 5.54 -12.61 -8.62
N ARG A 242 5.50 -13.68 -9.41
CA ARG A 242 6.45 -13.91 -10.51
C ARG A 242 6.31 -12.83 -11.59
N ASP A 243 7.43 -12.39 -12.14
CA ASP A 243 7.47 -11.35 -13.19
C ASP A 243 6.85 -11.80 -14.52
N LYS A 244 6.75 -13.12 -14.74
CA LYS A 244 6.23 -13.69 -15.99
C LYS A 244 4.71 -13.51 -16.08
N CYS A 245 4.28 -12.73 -17.07
CA CYS A 245 2.88 -12.54 -17.43
C CYS A 245 2.70 -12.73 -18.95
N PRO A 246 2.47 -13.97 -19.44
CA PRO A 246 2.25 -14.19 -20.87
C PRO A 246 0.93 -13.55 -21.31
N LEU A 247 0.92 -12.99 -22.53
CA LEU A 247 -0.26 -12.41 -23.14
C LEU A 247 -0.85 -13.35 -24.20
N TYR A 248 -2.17 -13.39 -24.27
CA TYR A 248 -2.93 -14.17 -25.24
C TYR A 248 -3.78 -13.25 -26.11
N ARG A 249 -3.82 -13.53 -27.41
CA ARG A 249 -4.67 -12.84 -28.39
C ARG A 249 -6.15 -13.22 -28.18
N PRO A 250 -7.10 -12.46 -28.76
CA PRO A 250 -8.53 -12.78 -28.66
C PRO A 250 -8.92 -14.18 -29.15
N ASP A 251 -8.12 -14.78 -30.04
CA ASP A 251 -8.32 -16.14 -30.56
C ASP A 251 -7.72 -17.25 -29.68
N GLY A 252 -7.11 -16.88 -28.54
CA GLY A 252 -6.47 -17.80 -27.59
C GLY A 252 -5.02 -18.15 -27.94
N SER A 253 -4.48 -17.65 -29.06
CA SER A 253 -3.07 -17.89 -29.40
C SER A 253 -2.13 -17.06 -28.52
N PRO A 254 -0.94 -17.59 -28.15
CA PRO A 254 0.03 -16.83 -27.37
C PRO A 254 0.61 -15.68 -28.22
N LEU A 255 0.80 -14.53 -27.59
CA LEU A 255 1.54 -13.41 -28.16
C LEU A 255 3.05 -13.73 -28.18
N ASP A 256 3.73 -13.37 -29.26
CA ASP A 256 5.17 -13.48 -29.36
C ASP A 256 5.89 -12.39 -28.55
N GLU A 257 7.02 -12.75 -27.95
CA GLU A 257 7.79 -11.88 -27.05
C GLU A 257 8.38 -10.64 -27.75
N GLU A 258 8.64 -10.72 -29.06
CA GLU A 258 9.15 -9.60 -29.85
C GLU A 258 8.10 -8.49 -29.99
N THR A 259 6.88 -8.86 -30.38
CA THR A 259 5.76 -7.91 -30.50
C THR A 259 5.39 -7.33 -29.14
N ASP A 260 5.34 -8.16 -28.09
CA ASP A 260 5.11 -7.73 -26.71
C ASP A 260 6.12 -6.66 -26.28
N SER A 261 7.40 -6.98 -26.36
CA SER A 261 8.50 -6.07 -26.00
C SER A 261 8.49 -4.77 -26.80
N LYS A 262 8.15 -4.84 -28.09
CA LYS A 262 8.06 -3.66 -28.97
C LYS A 262 6.94 -2.72 -28.51
N ILE A 263 5.75 -3.23 -28.24
CA ILE A 263 4.62 -2.39 -27.83
C ILE A 263 4.78 -1.90 -26.40
N GLU A 264 5.32 -2.71 -25.50
CA GLU A 264 5.68 -2.26 -24.15
C GLU A 264 6.67 -1.07 -24.22
N PHE A 265 7.67 -1.15 -25.09
CA PHE A 265 8.60 -0.04 -25.32
C PHE A 265 7.88 1.22 -25.83
N ILE A 266 6.98 1.09 -26.81
CA ILE A 266 6.19 2.21 -27.34
C ILE A 266 5.34 2.84 -26.23
N PHE A 267 4.63 2.02 -25.44
CA PHE A 267 3.81 2.48 -24.33
C PHE A 267 4.64 3.29 -23.31
N ASN A 268 5.80 2.77 -22.90
CA ASN A 268 6.71 3.47 -22.00
C ASN A 268 7.22 4.79 -22.60
N ARG A 269 7.47 4.84 -23.93
CA ARG A 269 7.86 6.09 -24.61
C ARG A 269 6.74 7.11 -24.66
N LEU A 270 5.48 6.70 -24.77
CA LEU A 270 4.35 7.62 -24.69
C LEU A 270 4.26 8.25 -23.28
N LEU A 271 4.47 7.48 -22.22
CA LEU A 271 4.53 7.99 -20.84
C LEU A 271 5.73 8.94 -20.61
N ASP A 272 6.90 8.62 -21.16
CA ASP A 272 8.06 9.52 -21.16
C ASP A 272 7.70 10.88 -21.79
N LYS A 273 7.00 10.86 -22.92
CA LYS A 273 6.57 12.08 -23.63
C LYS A 273 5.51 12.87 -22.87
N ALA A 274 4.55 12.19 -22.26
CA ALA A 274 3.58 12.82 -21.36
C ALA A 274 4.28 13.57 -20.21
N THR A 275 5.35 12.98 -19.66
CA THR A 275 6.11 13.65 -18.60
C THR A 275 6.98 14.79 -19.11
N GLN A 276 7.63 14.64 -20.27
CA GLN A 276 8.38 15.73 -20.88
C GLN A 276 7.45 16.94 -21.16
N LEU A 277 6.22 16.68 -21.61
CA LEU A 277 5.21 17.72 -21.78
C LEU A 277 4.92 18.41 -20.45
N ARG A 278 4.59 17.65 -19.39
CA ARG A 278 4.36 18.18 -18.03
C ARG A 278 5.52 19.07 -17.55
N GLN A 279 6.75 18.60 -17.72
CA GLN A 279 7.95 19.35 -17.31
C GLN A 279 8.14 20.64 -18.11
N THR A 280 7.72 20.65 -19.37
CA THR A 280 7.86 21.82 -20.26
C THR A 280 6.80 22.89 -19.98
N ILE A 281 5.54 22.49 -19.78
CA ILE A 281 4.42 23.44 -19.60
C ILE A 281 4.15 23.82 -18.14
N GLY A 282 4.79 23.12 -17.20
CA GLY A 282 4.60 23.29 -15.76
C GLY A 282 3.35 22.60 -15.21
N ALA A 283 3.36 22.36 -13.90
CA ALA A 283 2.29 21.60 -13.23
C ALA A 283 0.92 22.29 -13.27
N GLU A 284 0.87 23.63 -13.19
CA GLU A 284 -0.39 24.38 -13.25
C GLU A 284 -1.10 24.23 -14.60
N SER A 285 -0.37 24.41 -15.71
CA SER A 285 -0.92 24.21 -17.07
C SER A 285 -1.28 22.75 -17.32
N ALA A 286 -0.45 21.82 -16.84
CA ALA A 286 -0.68 20.39 -17.00
C ALA A 286 -1.88 19.88 -16.19
N ALA A 287 -2.27 20.55 -15.10
CA ALA A 287 -3.39 20.13 -14.26
C ALA A 287 -4.75 20.16 -14.98
N GLY A 288 -4.88 20.97 -16.04
CA GLY A 288 -6.06 21.02 -16.91
C GLY A 288 -6.09 19.96 -18.02
N ILE A 289 -5.04 19.15 -18.15
CA ILE A 289 -4.89 18.13 -19.20
C ILE A 289 -5.00 16.75 -18.56
N SER A 290 -5.77 15.86 -19.18
CA SER A 290 -5.80 14.47 -18.76
C SER A 290 -4.63 13.67 -19.33
N LEU A 291 -4.16 12.67 -18.59
CA LEU A 291 -3.15 11.73 -19.06
C LEU A 291 -3.63 11.03 -20.34
N GLY A 292 -4.90 10.61 -20.39
CA GLY A 292 -5.48 9.96 -21.57
C GLY A 292 -5.42 10.82 -22.82
N SER A 293 -5.77 12.12 -22.72
CA SER A 293 -5.69 13.05 -23.85
C SER A 293 -4.26 13.25 -24.33
N ALA A 294 -3.28 13.33 -23.42
CA ALA A 294 -1.87 13.46 -23.77
C ALA A 294 -1.36 12.21 -24.50
N LEU A 295 -1.64 11.01 -23.97
CA LEU A 295 -1.22 9.74 -24.55
C LEU A 295 -1.79 9.54 -25.96
N GLU A 296 -3.08 9.82 -26.16
CA GLU A 296 -3.71 9.69 -27.48
C GLU A 296 -3.14 10.71 -28.47
N THR A 297 -2.87 11.95 -28.04
CA THR A 297 -2.22 12.97 -28.88
C THR A 297 -0.84 12.51 -29.35
N PHE A 298 -0.01 11.97 -28.44
CA PHE A 298 1.32 11.48 -28.82
C PHE A 298 1.27 10.23 -29.69
N ARG A 299 0.33 9.31 -29.43
CA ARG A 299 0.11 8.13 -30.28
C ARG A 299 -0.15 8.54 -31.73
N GLN A 300 -1.05 9.50 -31.93
CA GLN A 300 -1.38 10.04 -33.25
C GLN A 300 -0.21 10.82 -33.87
N LEU A 301 0.42 11.72 -33.11
CA LEU A 301 1.54 12.55 -33.59
C LEU A 301 2.73 11.70 -34.07
N TYR A 302 3.06 10.65 -33.34
CA TYR A 302 4.17 9.76 -33.68
C TYR A 302 3.76 8.59 -34.59
N SER A 303 2.49 8.49 -34.96
CA SER A 303 2.00 7.45 -35.87
C SER A 303 2.35 6.03 -35.40
N VAL A 304 2.20 5.76 -34.09
CA VAL A 304 2.50 4.46 -33.47
C VAL A 304 1.22 3.68 -33.15
N ALA A 305 1.31 2.35 -33.13
CA ALA A 305 0.17 1.45 -32.89
C ALA A 305 -1.04 1.79 -33.79
N LEU A 306 -0.78 1.87 -35.10
CA LEU A 306 -1.78 2.24 -36.11
C LEU A 306 -2.53 1.03 -36.68
N ASN A 307 -1.86 -0.12 -36.76
CA ASN A 307 -2.52 -1.35 -37.17
C ASN A 307 -3.33 -1.94 -36.00
N VAL A 308 -4.28 -2.82 -36.32
CA VAL A 308 -5.25 -3.36 -35.37
C VAL A 308 -4.56 -4.13 -34.25
N ASP A 309 -3.60 -5.00 -34.59
CA ASP A 309 -2.92 -5.86 -33.62
C ASP A 309 -2.08 -5.06 -32.61
N GLU A 310 -1.27 -4.12 -33.10
CA GLU A 310 -0.47 -3.22 -32.25
C GLU A 310 -1.37 -2.33 -31.38
N ARG A 311 -2.52 -1.91 -31.92
CA ARG A 311 -3.48 -1.09 -31.18
C ARG A 311 -4.13 -1.88 -30.04
N GLN A 312 -4.56 -3.11 -30.29
CA GLN A 312 -5.17 -3.97 -29.28
C GLN A 312 -4.18 -4.27 -28.14
N LEU A 313 -2.91 -4.53 -28.48
CA LEU A 313 -1.86 -4.72 -27.49
C LEU A 313 -1.55 -3.43 -26.70
N LEU A 314 -1.50 -2.28 -27.37
CA LEU A 314 -1.37 -1.00 -26.66
C LEU A 314 -2.56 -0.78 -25.71
N ASP A 315 -3.77 -1.10 -26.14
CA ASP A 315 -4.96 -1.01 -25.29
C ASP A 315 -4.87 -1.94 -24.06
N TRP A 316 -4.21 -3.10 -24.15
CA TRP A 316 -3.93 -3.93 -22.98
C TRP A 316 -3.04 -3.22 -21.96
N HIS A 317 -1.96 -2.55 -22.40
CA HIS A 317 -1.12 -1.76 -21.48
C HIS A 317 -1.85 -0.55 -20.90
N LEU A 318 -2.71 0.10 -21.70
CA LEU A 318 -3.55 1.20 -21.23
C LEU A 318 -4.58 0.70 -20.19
N ALA A 319 -5.17 -0.48 -20.40
CA ALA A 319 -6.05 -1.13 -19.43
C ALA A 319 -5.30 -1.47 -18.13
N ASN A 320 -4.04 -1.92 -18.24
CA ASN A 320 -3.21 -2.19 -17.08
C ASN A 320 -2.91 -0.90 -16.28
N LEU A 321 -2.71 0.23 -16.97
CA LEU A 321 -2.56 1.53 -16.32
C LEU A 321 -3.85 2.00 -15.65
N GLU A 322 -5.02 1.76 -16.26
CA GLU A 322 -6.33 2.01 -15.66
C GLU A 322 -6.58 1.12 -14.43
N PHE A 323 -6.13 -0.12 -14.46
CA PHE A 323 -6.15 -1.03 -13.32
C PHE A 323 -5.32 -0.48 -12.15
N SER A 324 -4.06 -0.10 -12.40
CA SER A 324 -3.17 0.41 -11.34
C SER A 324 -3.73 1.65 -10.65
N ASN A 325 -4.42 2.51 -11.41
CA ASN A 325 -5.04 3.74 -10.87
C ASN A 325 -6.50 3.53 -10.41
N ALA A 326 -7.10 2.37 -10.71
CA ALA A 326 -8.54 2.13 -10.67
C ALA A 326 -9.37 3.26 -11.32
N GLY A 327 -8.84 3.96 -12.31
CA GLY A 327 -9.38 5.21 -12.85
C GLY A 327 -9.31 5.25 -14.36
N LEU A 328 -10.16 6.07 -14.98
CA LEU A 328 -10.18 6.25 -16.43
C LEU A 328 -9.05 7.19 -16.84
N LEU A 329 -8.26 6.84 -17.86
CA LEU A 329 -7.16 7.70 -18.32
C LEU A 329 -7.59 9.14 -18.66
N PRO A 330 -8.78 9.39 -19.26
CA PRO A 330 -9.28 10.75 -19.49
C PRO A 330 -9.61 11.55 -18.23
N GLN A 331 -9.60 10.92 -17.05
CA GLN A 331 -9.86 11.56 -15.75
C GLN A 331 -8.60 11.67 -14.89
N LEU A 332 -7.51 10.98 -15.25
CA LEU A 332 -6.24 11.08 -14.54
C LEU A 332 -5.54 12.40 -14.89
N SER A 333 -5.06 13.12 -13.87
CA SER A 333 -4.32 14.37 -14.06
C SER A 333 -2.96 14.12 -14.69
N LEU A 334 -2.66 14.75 -15.82
CA LEU A 334 -1.31 14.69 -16.40
C LEU A 334 -0.25 15.19 -15.41
N ALA A 335 -0.60 16.18 -14.59
CA ALA A 335 0.32 16.79 -13.64
C ALA A 335 0.69 15.86 -12.47
N PHE A 336 -0.29 15.09 -11.95
CA PHE A 336 -0.18 14.50 -10.60
C PHE A 336 -0.63 13.03 -10.51
N TRP A 337 -0.86 12.32 -11.62
CA TRP A 337 -1.29 10.91 -11.54
C TRP A 337 -0.24 9.98 -10.90
N ASP A 338 1.05 10.29 -11.07
CA ASP A 338 2.24 9.57 -10.60
C ASP A 338 2.97 10.32 -9.46
N GLN A 339 2.25 11.16 -8.70
CA GLN A 339 2.88 12.01 -7.67
C GLN A 339 3.44 11.20 -6.48
N ASP A 340 2.95 9.97 -6.28
CA ASP A 340 3.33 9.06 -5.20
C ASP A 340 4.44 8.08 -5.58
N ASP A 341 4.85 8.00 -6.86
CA ASP A 341 5.96 7.18 -7.34
C ASP A 341 7.26 7.31 -6.51
N PRO A 342 7.68 8.52 -6.06
CA PRO A 342 8.90 8.64 -5.25
C PRO A 342 8.85 7.93 -3.89
N TYR A 343 7.65 7.49 -3.46
CA TYR A 343 7.41 6.80 -2.20
C TYR A 343 7.13 5.30 -2.38
N GLU A 344 7.40 4.75 -3.56
CA GLU A 344 7.31 3.31 -3.81
C GLU A 344 8.17 2.52 -2.81
N MET A 345 7.58 1.47 -2.24
CA MET A 345 8.26 0.62 -1.26
C MET A 345 9.09 -0.44 -1.96
N GLY A 346 10.32 -0.64 -1.47
CA GLY A 346 11.23 -1.64 -2.03
C GLY A 346 10.81 -3.09 -1.76
N GLY A 347 11.50 -4.01 -2.43
CA GLY A 347 11.30 -5.44 -2.28
C GLY A 347 10.20 -6.00 -3.17
N ASP A 348 9.99 -7.30 -3.04
CA ASP A 348 9.07 -8.02 -3.93
C ASP A 348 7.61 -7.67 -3.64
N HIS A 349 6.79 -7.66 -4.69
CA HIS A 349 5.34 -7.66 -4.54
C HIS A 349 4.88 -9.08 -4.19
N CYS A 350 4.03 -9.22 -3.17
CA CYS A 350 3.66 -10.51 -2.63
C CYS A 350 2.16 -10.72 -2.50
N PHE A 351 1.72 -11.94 -2.76
CA PHE A 351 0.44 -12.47 -2.30
C PHE A 351 0.60 -13.04 -0.88
N LEU A 352 -0.45 -12.94 -0.07
CA LEU A 352 -0.48 -13.51 1.27
C LEU A 352 -1.25 -14.85 1.27
N ALA A 353 -0.61 -15.91 1.78
CA ALA A 353 -1.24 -17.23 1.83
C ALA A 353 -2.48 -17.25 2.75
N GLY A 354 -3.61 -17.70 2.19
CA GLY A 354 -4.91 -17.70 2.84
C GLY A 354 -5.69 -16.37 2.74
N GLY A 355 -5.15 -15.39 2.03
CA GLY A 355 -5.78 -14.10 1.74
C GLY A 355 -5.61 -13.03 2.82
N ASN A 356 -5.68 -11.77 2.41
CA ASN A 356 -5.38 -10.61 3.26
C ASN A 356 -6.35 -10.39 4.43
N GLY A 357 -7.51 -11.05 4.43
CA GLY A 357 -8.47 -11.08 5.54
C GLY A 357 -7.84 -11.59 6.84
N ARG A 358 -6.80 -12.42 6.77
CA ARG A 358 -6.05 -12.86 7.95
C ARG A 358 -5.40 -11.70 8.72
N LEU A 359 -4.94 -10.66 8.01
CA LEU A 359 -4.42 -9.44 8.63
C LEU A 359 -5.54 -8.69 9.36
N ILE A 360 -6.73 -8.63 8.75
CA ILE A 360 -7.90 -7.99 9.35
C ILE A 360 -8.34 -8.70 10.63
N ASP A 361 -8.43 -10.03 10.59
CA ASP A 361 -8.82 -10.84 11.73
C ASP A 361 -7.88 -10.60 12.92
N ALA A 362 -6.56 -10.58 12.67
CA ALA A 362 -5.56 -10.28 13.69
C ALA A 362 -5.66 -8.85 14.23
N MET A 363 -5.95 -7.87 13.37
CA MET A 363 -6.10 -6.47 13.77
C MET A 363 -7.38 -6.22 14.58
N CYS A 364 -8.42 -7.04 14.41
CA CYS A 364 -9.67 -6.95 15.18
C CYS A 364 -9.54 -7.51 16.61
N ASP A 365 -8.52 -8.33 16.87
CA ASP A 365 -8.32 -8.97 18.17
C ASP A 365 -8.22 -7.92 19.30
N ASN A 366 -9.12 -8.04 20.30
CA ASN A 366 -9.30 -7.12 21.43
C ASN A 366 -9.69 -5.68 21.07
N VAL A 367 -10.24 -5.43 19.88
CA VAL A 367 -10.81 -4.12 19.50
C VAL A 367 -12.34 -4.14 19.72
N PRO A 368 -12.94 -3.20 20.47
CA PRO A 368 -14.39 -3.13 20.65
C PRO A 368 -15.09 -2.63 19.37
N ILE A 369 -15.64 -3.54 18.56
CA ILE A 369 -16.28 -3.21 17.27
C ILE A 369 -17.78 -3.50 17.33
N PHE A 370 -18.60 -2.51 16.96
CA PHE A 370 -20.03 -2.65 16.75
C PHE A 370 -20.36 -2.73 15.25
N TYR A 371 -20.72 -3.93 14.79
CA TYR A 371 -21.10 -4.18 13.40
C TYR A 371 -22.55 -3.81 13.09
N GLY A 372 -22.85 -3.56 11.81
CA GLY A 372 -24.18 -3.16 11.36
C GLY A 372 -24.60 -1.77 11.86
N LYS A 373 -23.64 -0.93 12.25
CA LYS A 373 -23.84 0.45 12.71
C LYS A 373 -23.44 1.42 11.61
N THR A 374 -24.30 1.56 10.61
CA THR A 374 -24.14 2.63 9.61
C THR A 374 -24.30 3.97 10.31
N VAL A 375 -23.26 4.81 10.24
CA VAL A 375 -23.29 6.17 10.78
C VAL A 375 -24.05 7.07 9.83
N ASP A 376 -25.03 7.79 10.36
CA ASP A 376 -25.89 8.70 9.59
C ASP A 376 -25.59 10.17 9.93
N THR A 377 -25.16 10.45 11.16
CA THR A 377 -24.89 11.82 11.63
C THR A 377 -23.70 11.87 12.57
N ILE A 378 -22.86 12.88 12.43
CA ILE A 378 -21.75 13.21 13.32
C ILE A 378 -21.95 14.65 13.78
N LYS A 379 -22.28 14.82 15.05
CA LYS A 379 -22.33 16.13 15.72
C LYS A 379 -21.04 16.33 16.51
N TYR A 380 -20.45 17.52 16.43
CA TYR A 380 -19.21 17.83 17.13
C TYR A 380 -19.14 19.30 17.54
N ASP A 381 -18.59 19.57 18.71
CA ASP A 381 -18.34 20.92 19.22
C ASP A 381 -17.10 20.97 20.12
N SER A 382 -16.94 22.01 20.94
CA SER A 382 -15.81 22.15 21.86
C SER A 382 -15.84 21.21 23.08
N HIS A 383 -16.95 20.52 23.31
CA HIS A 383 -17.17 19.64 24.47
C HIS A 383 -17.14 18.15 24.10
N GLY A 384 -17.16 17.80 22.82
CA GLY A 384 -17.00 16.43 22.37
C GLY A 384 -17.78 16.12 21.09
N VAL A 385 -18.17 14.85 20.95
CA VAL A 385 -18.85 14.32 19.77
C VAL A 385 -20.07 13.47 20.13
N GLU A 386 -21.10 13.55 19.31
CA GLU A 386 -22.25 12.64 19.31
C GLU A 386 -22.40 12.04 17.90
N VAL A 387 -22.29 10.71 17.81
CA VAL A 387 -22.40 9.96 16.56
C VAL A 387 -23.69 9.15 16.58
N ILE A 388 -24.56 9.37 15.59
CA ILE A 388 -25.81 8.63 15.43
C ILE A 388 -25.57 7.53 14.40
N ALA A 389 -25.74 6.28 14.82
CA ALA A 389 -25.53 5.11 13.97
C ALA A 389 -26.56 4.01 14.24
N GLY A 390 -27.29 3.61 13.19
CA GLY A 390 -28.30 2.55 13.30
C GLY A 390 -29.37 2.84 14.35
N GLY A 391 -29.80 4.11 14.44
CA GLY A 391 -30.81 4.59 15.40
C GLY A 391 -30.34 4.74 16.85
N GLN A 392 -29.04 4.59 17.13
CA GLN A 392 -28.46 4.77 18.45
C GLN A 392 -27.46 5.93 18.46
N ALA A 393 -27.41 6.67 19.57
CA ALA A 393 -26.44 7.73 19.79
C ALA A 393 -25.25 7.20 20.61
N PHE A 394 -24.04 7.53 20.16
CA PHE A 394 -22.78 7.22 20.82
C PHE A 394 -22.07 8.54 21.13
N GLN A 395 -21.62 8.72 22.37
CA GLN A 395 -20.93 9.94 22.80
C GLN A 395 -19.48 9.64 23.18
N ALA A 396 -18.58 10.56 22.85
CA ALA A 396 -17.17 10.49 23.20
C ALA A 396 -16.54 11.89 23.20
N ASP A 397 -15.27 11.98 23.61
CA ASP A 397 -14.51 13.24 23.56
C ASP A 397 -14.05 13.55 22.13
N MET A 398 -13.77 12.52 21.33
CA MET A 398 -13.25 12.66 19.97
C MET A 398 -13.85 11.63 19.00
N VAL A 399 -13.80 11.95 17.70
CA VAL A 399 -14.16 11.03 16.60
C VAL A 399 -13.04 10.95 15.56
N ILE A 400 -12.75 9.74 15.10
CA ILE A 400 -11.92 9.50 13.91
C ILE A 400 -12.82 8.96 12.79
N CYS A 401 -12.95 9.71 11.70
CA CYS A 401 -13.75 9.30 10.55
C CYS A 401 -12.87 8.65 9.47
N THR A 402 -13.00 7.34 9.27
CA THR A 402 -12.23 6.57 8.26
C THR A 402 -13.09 6.05 7.11
N VAL A 403 -14.26 6.65 6.90
CA VAL A 403 -15.16 6.24 5.82
C VAL A 403 -14.50 6.45 4.46
N PRO A 404 -14.76 5.58 3.46
CA PRO A 404 -14.20 5.77 2.12
C PRO A 404 -14.61 7.12 1.52
N LEU A 405 -13.74 7.73 0.71
CA LEU A 405 -14.04 8.99 0.00
C LEU A 405 -15.35 8.92 -0.80
N GLY A 406 -15.65 7.77 -1.43
CA GLY A 406 -16.93 7.57 -2.13
C GLY A 406 -18.18 7.68 -1.22
N VAL A 407 -18.07 7.43 0.08
CA VAL A 407 -19.16 7.68 1.05
C VAL A 407 -19.32 9.18 1.32
N LEU A 408 -18.20 9.89 1.50
CA LEU A 408 -18.21 11.35 1.69
C LEU A 408 -18.76 12.07 0.46
N LYS A 409 -18.37 11.66 -0.75
CA LYS A 409 -18.90 12.21 -2.01
C LYS A 409 -20.41 12.03 -2.17
N ARG A 410 -20.97 10.92 -1.68
CA ARG A 410 -22.42 10.68 -1.67
C ARG A 410 -23.18 11.50 -0.64
N ARG A 411 -22.49 12.23 0.25
CA ARG A 411 -23.08 13.03 1.33
C ARG A 411 -24.04 12.21 2.21
N SER A 412 -23.76 10.91 2.39
CA SER A 412 -24.61 10.00 3.16
C SER A 412 -24.51 10.20 4.68
N ILE A 413 -23.55 11.00 5.14
CA ILE A 413 -23.34 11.32 6.55
C ILE A 413 -23.54 12.82 6.72
N THR A 414 -24.44 13.21 7.62
CA THR A 414 -24.64 14.61 8.00
C THR A 414 -23.61 15.02 9.06
N PHE A 415 -22.84 16.08 8.78
CA PHE A 415 -21.93 16.68 9.75
C PHE A 415 -22.60 17.93 10.35
N SER A 416 -22.57 18.07 11.68
CA SER A 416 -23.13 19.22 12.40
C SER A 416 -22.15 19.74 13.45
N PRO A 417 -21.52 20.91 13.26
CA PRO A 417 -21.66 21.81 12.11
C PRO A 417 -21.15 21.17 10.81
N GLU A 418 -21.51 21.78 9.67
CA GLU A 418 -21.04 21.30 8.38
C GLU A 418 -19.50 21.35 8.28
N LEU A 419 -18.92 20.43 7.50
CA LEU A 419 -17.49 20.43 7.23
C LEU A 419 -17.05 21.76 6.59
N PRO A 420 -15.87 22.28 6.92
CA PRO A 420 -15.38 23.51 6.32
C PRO A 420 -15.33 23.43 4.79
N LYS A 421 -15.63 24.54 4.10
CA LYS A 421 -15.66 24.60 2.63
C LYS A 421 -14.42 24.01 1.96
N ARG A 422 -13.22 24.31 2.48
CA ARG A 422 -11.95 23.74 1.97
C ARG A 422 -11.95 22.20 1.96
N LYS A 423 -12.56 21.55 2.96
CA LYS A 423 -12.68 20.09 3.03
C LYS A 423 -13.71 19.56 2.03
N LEU A 424 -14.84 20.26 1.89
CA LEU A 424 -15.87 19.92 0.88
C LEU A 424 -15.32 20.02 -0.53
N ASP A 425 -14.65 21.12 -0.88
CA ASP A 425 -14.06 21.31 -2.19
C ASP A 425 -12.99 20.23 -2.49
N ALA A 426 -12.23 19.78 -1.47
CA ALA A 426 -11.27 18.68 -1.62
C ALA A 426 -11.97 17.34 -1.85
N ILE A 427 -13.05 17.05 -1.11
CA ILE A 427 -13.89 15.85 -1.32
C ILE A 427 -14.43 15.85 -2.76
N ASP A 428 -14.87 16.99 -3.27
CA ASP A 428 -15.46 17.11 -4.60
C ASP A 428 -14.41 16.95 -5.71
N ARG A 429 -13.21 17.54 -5.57
CA ARG A 429 -12.12 17.46 -6.56
C ARG A 429 -11.43 16.10 -6.67
N LEU A 430 -11.21 15.40 -5.56
CA LEU A 430 -10.45 14.14 -5.57
C LEU A 430 -11.19 13.05 -6.37
N GLY A 431 -10.47 12.28 -7.17
CA GLY A 431 -11.03 11.11 -7.87
C GLY A 431 -11.32 9.95 -6.90
N PHE A 432 -12.31 9.13 -7.21
CA PHE A 432 -12.57 7.87 -6.49
C PHE A 432 -12.89 6.77 -7.49
N GLY A 433 -11.88 5.94 -7.73
CA GLY A 433 -11.88 4.91 -8.76
C GLY A 433 -12.80 3.72 -8.53
N LEU A 434 -12.86 2.85 -9.53
CA LEU A 434 -13.61 1.60 -9.55
C LEU A 434 -12.77 0.50 -10.23
N LEU A 435 -12.74 -0.66 -9.58
CA LEU A 435 -12.12 -1.89 -10.10
C LEU A 435 -12.94 -3.07 -9.60
N ASN A 436 -13.17 -4.05 -10.46
CA ASN A 436 -13.91 -5.26 -10.13
C ASN A 436 -13.10 -6.53 -10.35
N LYS A 437 -13.53 -7.59 -9.68
CA LYS A 437 -12.88 -8.91 -9.69
C LYS A 437 -13.91 -10.01 -9.81
N VAL A 438 -13.63 -11.02 -10.64
CA VAL A 438 -14.41 -12.26 -10.74
C VAL A 438 -13.55 -13.42 -10.23
N ALA A 439 -13.85 -13.89 -9.02
CA ALA A 439 -13.17 -15.04 -8.44
C ALA A 439 -13.89 -16.34 -8.79
N MET A 440 -13.13 -17.30 -9.33
CA MET A 440 -13.61 -18.59 -9.80
C MET A 440 -12.80 -19.71 -9.16
N ILE A 441 -13.48 -20.78 -8.73
CA ILE A 441 -12.85 -21.99 -8.20
C ILE A 441 -13.12 -23.16 -9.15
N PHE A 442 -12.07 -23.90 -9.49
CA PHE A 442 -12.10 -25.00 -10.45
C PHE A 442 -11.83 -26.36 -9.80
N PRO A 443 -12.19 -27.48 -10.48
CA PRO A 443 -11.92 -28.81 -9.96
C PRO A 443 -10.42 -29.18 -9.91
N HIS A 444 -9.61 -28.63 -10.80
CA HIS A 444 -8.16 -28.82 -10.91
C HIS A 444 -7.51 -27.58 -11.54
N VAL A 445 -6.19 -27.46 -11.43
CA VAL A 445 -5.38 -26.41 -12.07
C VAL A 445 -5.15 -26.81 -13.53
N PHE A 446 -5.65 -26.02 -14.49
CA PHE A 446 -5.47 -26.27 -15.94
C PHE A 446 -4.56 -25.25 -16.62
N TRP A 447 -4.14 -24.20 -15.91
CA TRP A 447 -3.34 -23.07 -16.42
C TRP A 447 -1.83 -23.20 -16.12
N GLY A 448 -1.41 -24.32 -15.54
CA GLY A 448 -0.02 -24.57 -15.13
C GLY A 448 0.34 -24.02 -13.74
N GLU A 449 1.46 -24.51 -13.19
CA GLU A 449 1.91 -24.20 -11.81
C GLU A 449 2.96 -23.06 -11.76
N GLU A 450 3.49 -22.67 -12.91
CA GLU A 450 4.56 -21.68 -13.06
C GLU A 450 4.06 -20.26 -13.33
N LEU A 451 2.74 -20.08 -13.44
CA LEU A 451 2.12 -18.79 -13.72
C LEU A 451 1.36 -18.28 -12.52
N ASP A 452 1.71 -17.07 -12.09
CA ASP A 452 0.94 -16.32 -11.10
C ASP A 452 -0.04 -15.36 -11.78
N THR A 453 0.28 -14.93 -13.01
CA THR A 453 -0.55 -14.03 -13.81
C THR A 453 -0.49 -14.38 -15.29
N PHE A 454 -1.52 -14.03 -16.05
CA PHE A 454 -1.52 -13.98 -17.51
C PHE A 454 -2.54 -12.95 -18.01
N GLY A 455 -2.27 -12.35 -19.17
CA GLY A 455 -3.12 -11.33 -19.76
C GLY A 455 -3.87 -11.81 -21.00
N CYS A 456 -5.02 -11.22 -21.26
CA CYS A 456 -5.82 -11.44 -22.45
C CYS A 456 -6.05 -10.11 -23.16
N ILE A 457 -5.68 -10.05 -24.43
CA ILE A 457 -5.90 -8.91 -25.30
C ILE A 457 -7.35 -8.93 -25.76
N ASN A 458 -8.01 -7.76 -25.73
CA ASN A 458 -9.38 -7.59 -26.23
C ASN A 458 -9.36 -7.01 -27.65
N ASP A 459 -10.35 -7.39 -28.45
CA ASP A 459 -10.51 -6.95 -29.84
C ASP A 459 -11.10 -5.53 -29.97
N ASP A 460 -11.71 -5.04 -28.88
CA ASP A 460 -12.46 -3.79 -28.80
C ASP A 460 -11.88 -2.89 -27.71
N SER A 461 -11.38 -1.72 -28.12
CA SER A 461 -10.79 -0.72 -27.23
C SER A 461 -11.72 -0.25 -26.11
N SER A 462 -13.05 -0.24 -26.33
CA SER A 462 -14.03 0.17 -25.32
C SER A 462 -14.16 -0.86 -24.18
N ARG A 463 -13.76 -2.12 -24.45
CA ARG A 463 -13.78 -3.23 -23.51
C ARG A 463 -12.37 -3.68 -23.12
N ARG A 464 -11.34 -2.86 -23.39
CA ARG A 464 -9.93 -3.22 -23.16
C ARG A 464 -9.62 -3.76 -21.76
N GLY A 465 -10.31 -3.24 -20.74
CA GLY A 465 -10.14 -3.64 -19.34
C GLY A 465 -11.03 -4.80 -18.89
N GLU A 466 -11.84 -5.39 -19.78
CA GLU A 466 -12.70 -6.51 -19.44
C GLU A 466 -11.93 -7.83 -19.43
N PHE A 467 -11.83 -8.48 -18.27
CA PHE A 467 -11.13 -9.76 -18.09
C PHE A 467 -9.72 -9.77 -18.71
N TYR A 468 -9.04 -8.62 -18.69
CA TYR A 468 -7.80 -8.40 -19.42
C TYR A 468 -6.58 -9.02 -18.71
N LEU A 469 -6.69 -9.27 -17.39
CA LEU A 469 -5.63 -9.84 -16.56
C LEU A 469 -6.23 -10.84 -15.57
N PHE A 470 -5.54 -11.97 -15.40
CA PHE A 470 -5.93 -13.05 -14.52
C PHE A 470 -4.85 -13.31 -13.47
N TYR A 471 -5.26 -13.53 -12.22
CA TYR A 471 -4.41 -14.00 -11.13
C TYR A 471 -4.65 -15.49 -10.88
N CYS A 472 -3.59 -16.28 -10.93
CA CYS A 472 -3.57 -17.72 -10.73
C CYS A 472 -3.26 -18.07 -9.28
N CYS A 473 -4.23 -17.89 -8.38
CA CYS A 473 -4.03 -17.92 -6.93
C CYS A 473 -3.86 -19.33 -6.32
N HIS A 474 -3.63 -20.38 -7.10
CA HIS A 474 -3.58 -21.76 -6.60
C HIS A 474 -2.51 -22.02 -5.51
N MET A 475 -1.36 -21.34 -5.58
CA MET A 475 -0.29 -21.46 -4.58
C MET A 475 -0.64 -20.84 -3.22
N VAL A 476 -1.53 -19.85 -3.20
CA VAL A 476 -1.80 -19.03 -2.00
C VAL A 476 -3.21 -19.20 -1.46
N SER A 477 -4.17 -19.59 -2.30
CA SER A 477 -5.58 -19.69 -1.91
C SER A 477 -5.95 -21.00 -1.23
N GLY A 478 -5.11 -22.04 -1.36
CA GLY A 478 -5.39 -23.39 -0.88
C GLY A 478 -6.34 -24.21 -1.78
N ALA A 479 -6.72 -23.70 -2.96
CA ALA A 479 -7.52 -24.43 -3.95
C ALA A 479 -7.24 -23.91 -5.39
N PRO A 480 -7.70 -24.59 -6.45
CA PRO A 480 -7.56 -24.09 -7.82
C PRO A 480 -8.45 -22.85 -8.05
N VAL A 481 -7.92 -21.66 -7.74
CA VAL A 481 -8.63 -20.38 -7.85
C VAL A 481 -7.97 -19.51 -8.92
N ILE A 482 -8.80 -18.95 -9.82
CA ILE A 482 -8.43 -17.84 -10.71
C ILE A 482 -9.27 -16.61 -10.33
N ILE A 483 -8.65 -15.43 -10.37
CA ILE A 483 -9.35 -14.15 -10.26
C ILE A 483 -9.14 -13.37 -11.56
N ALA A 484 -10.22 -13.07 -12.28
CA ALA A 484 -10.19 -12.19 -13.44
C ALA A 484 -10.42 -10.74 -13.04
N LEU A 485 -9.66 -9.80 -13.59
CA LEU A 485 -9.77 -8.38 -13.32
C LEU A 485 -10.63 -7.66 -14.34
N VAL A 486 -11.37 -6.66 -13.88
CA VAL A 486 -12.17 -5.77 -14.72
C VAL A 486 -11.85 -4.32 -14.37
N ALA A 487 -11.25 -3.59 -15.30
CA ALA A 487 -10.73 -2.22 -15.12
C ALA A 487 -11.29 -1.23 -16.14
N GLY A 488 -11.01 0.06 -15.94
CA GLY A 488 -11.42 1.12 -16.88
C GLY A 488 -12.93 1.23 -17.04
N GLU A 489 -13.40 1.58 -18.23
CA GLU A 489 -14.82 1.71 -18.55
C GLU A 489 -15.58 0.38 -18.41
N ALA A 490 -14.90 -0.74 -18.66
CA ALA A 490 -15.47 -2.07 -18.48
C ALA A 490 -15.90 -2.32 -17.03
N ALA A 491 -15.18 -1.78 -16.03
CA ALA A 491 -15.55 -1.93 -14.63
C ALA A 491 -16.89 -1.26 -14.28
N ILE A 492 -17.21 -0.15 -14.94
CA ILE A 492 -18.48 0.58 -14.77
C ILE A 492 -19.63 -0.22 -15.39
N THR A 493 -19.44 -0.67 -16.63
CA THR A 493 -20.43 -1.48 -17.33
C THR A 493 -20.71 -2.81 -16.61
N PHE A 494 -19.66 -3.40 -16.04
CA PHE A 494 -19.73 -4.65 -15.29
C PHE A 494 -20.68 -4.58 -14.09
N GLU A 495 -20.74 -3.46 -13.36
CA GLU A 495 -21.65 -3.29 -12.20
C GLU A 495 -23.13 -3.35 -12.58
N SER A 496 -23.46 -3.06 -13.84
CA SER A 496 -24.84 -3.13 -14.36
C SER A 496 -25.11 -4.41 -15.18
N THR A 497 -24.12 -5.28 -15.33
CA THR A 497 -24.21 -6.50 -16.13
C THR A 497 -24.67 -7.67 -15.27
N ASP A 498 -25.53 -8.56 -15.81
CA ASP A 498 -25.96 -9.76 -15.10
C ASP A 498 -24.75 -10.65 -14.76
N PRO A 499 -24.57 -11.09 -13.49
CA PRO A 499 -23.42 -11.90 -13.10
C PRO A 499 -23.30 -13.22 -13.87
N THR A 500 -24.41 -13.80 -14.34
CA THR A 500 -24.39 -15.04 -15.13
C THR A 500 -23.81 -14.77 -16.51
N HIS A 501 -24.16 -13.64 -17.13
CA HIS A 501 -23.57 -13.21 -18.38
C HIS A 501 -22.06 -12.98 -18.25
N SER A 502 -21.64 -12.23 -17.21
CA SER A 502 -20.22 -12.02 -16.91
C SER A 502 -19.46 -13.32 -16.69
N LEU A 503 -20.07 -14.29 -15.98
CA LEU A 503 -19.49 -15.61 -15.76
C LEU A 503 -19.35 -16.39 -17.09
N HIS A 504 -20.37 -16.37 -17.95
CA HIS A 504 -20.28 -17.01 -19.26
C HIS A 504 -19.19 -16.39 -20.14
N ARG A 505 -19.06 -15.06 -20.11
CA ARG A 505 -18.03 -14.35 -20.86
C ARG A 505 -16.62 -14.68 -20.38
N VAL A 506 -16.35 -14.59 -19.08
CA VAL A 506 -15.01 -14.92 -18.55
C VAL A 506 -14.64 -16.39 -18.78
N LEU A 507 -15.61 -17.31 -18.67
CA LEU A 507 -15.37 -18.72 -18.98
C LEU A 507 -15.15 -18.97 -20.48
N SER A 508 -15.68 -18.11 -21.35
CA SER A 508 -15.39 -18.16 -22.79
C SER A 508 -13.98 -17.67 -23.12
N VAL A 509 -13.43 -16.73 -22.34
CA VAL A 509 -12.05 -16.26 -22.49
C VAL A 509 -11.05 -17.34 -22.05
N LEU A 510 -11.40 -18.12 -21.03
CA LEU A 510 -10.54 -19.20 -20.51
C LEU A 510 -10.55 -20.49 -21.35
N ARG A 511 -11.53 -20.66 -22.24
CA ARG A 511 -11.64 -21.83 -23.13
C ARG A 511 -10.91 -21.55 -24.42
#